data_AF-A0AA92C2C8-F1
#
_entry.id   AF-A0AA92C2C8-F1
#
_cell.length_a   1.000
_cell.length_b   1.000
_cell.length_c   1.000
_cell.angle_alpha   90.00
_cell.angle_beta   90.00
_cell.angle_gamma   90.00
#
_symmetry.space_group_name_H-M   'P 1'
#
loop_
_entity.id
_entity.type
_entity.pdbx_description
1 polymer ?
#
loop_
_entity_poly.entity_id
_entity_poly.type
_entity_poly.pdbx_seq_one_letter_code
_entity_poly.pdbx_strand_id
1 'polypeptide(L)'
;MMRVVGSVLTSFAIMLASSGVGRAQEVSEDIVDATVGDWLIVSEDGSLGCHITLKKDKTIGGRAVAEGKTCGAPWHDQIAAWDFAGPGIVLRDATRKEIIGFGEREVGPWVTDIERSPRIYFVPEPGKMDRAATEKDAIGKWVLTDKKGKALCHLSLLDTASTRGDDTKGLQIRGDCAANVKKKKMDGWQIDEIKLVFIGGEDYAYSLIPTVDGFVTDDDRYQLKRDK
;
A
#
# COMPACT_ATOMS: atom_id res chain seq x y z
N MET A 1 63.45 -61.28 -13.66
CA MET A 1 64.68 -60.89 -12.92
C MET A 1 64.69 -59.37 -12.77
N MET A 2 64.90 -58.86 -11.54
CA MET A 2 65.00 -57.44 -11.10
C MET A 2 63.75 -56.55 -11.34
N ARG A 3 63.21 -55.69 -10.45
CA ARG A 3 63.52 -55.10 -9.12
C ARG A 3 62.23 -54.30 -8.73
N VAL A 4 61.52 -54.49 -7.61
CA VAL A 4 61.65 -53.82 -6.27
C VAL A 4 62.00 -52.32 -6.39
N VAL A 5 61.34 -51.28 -5.83
CA VAL A 5 60.26 -51.01 -4.83
C VAL A 5 59.90 -49.51 -4.97
N GLY A 6 58.72 -49.03 -4.54
CA GLY A 6 58.61 -47.61 -4.16
C GLY A 6 57.21 -47.00 -4.01
N SER A 7 56.62 -47.18 -2.83
CA SER A 7 55.74 -46.27 -2.06
C SER A 7 54.64 -45.41 -2.70
N VAL A 8 53.45 -45.64 -2.14
CA VAL A 8 52.20 -44.87 -2.18
C VAL A 8 52.37 -43.49 -1.55
N LEU A 9 51.80 -42.45 -2.19
CA LEU A 9 51.49 -41.16 -1.55
C LEU A 9 50.14 -40.65 -2.09
N THR A 10 49.12 -40.80 -1.26
CA THR A 10 47.75 -40.32 -1.46
C THR A 10 47.68 -38.83 -1.11
N SER A 11 47.34 -37.96 -2.06
CA SER A 11 47.09 -36.53 -1.79
C SER A 11 45.61 -36.30 -1.49
N PHE A 12 45.31 -35.88 -0.25
CA PHE A 12 43.98 -35.47 0.20
C PHE A 12 43.89 -33.94 0.07
N ALA A 13 43.12 -33.45 -0.90
CA ALA A 13 42.86 -32.02 -1.06
C ALA A 13 41.73 -31.60 -0.10
N ILE A 14 42.07 -30.84 0.94
CA ILE A 14 41.09 -30.23 1.85
C ILE A 14 40.57 -28.97 1.16
N MET A 15 39.35 -29.03 0.62
CA MET A 15 38.60 -27.82 0.24
C MET A 15 38.13 -27.12 1.52
N LEU A 16 38.71 -25.96 1.81
CA LEU A 16 38.15 -25.00 2.75
C LEU A 16 36.88 -24.40 2.13
N ALA A 17 35.72 -24.94 2.51
CA ALA A 17 34.45 -24.28 2.25
C ALA A 17 34.37 -23.04 3.15
N SER A 18 34.53 -21.88 2.55
CA SER A 18 34.31 -20.58 3.16
C SER A 18 32.86 -20.47 3.62
N SER A 19 32.60 -20.65 4.91
CA SER A 19 31.33 -20.29 5.54
C SER A 19 31.20 -18.77 5.50
N GLY A 20 30.73 -18.23 4.39
CA GLY A 20 30.24 -16.86 4.32
C GLY A 20 29.04 -16.75 5.24
N VAL A 21 29.26 -16.31 6.47
CA VAL A 21 28.20 -15.73 7.29
C VAL A 21 27.68 -14.56 6.45
N GLY A 22 26.49 -14.72 5.86
CA GLY A 22 25.82 -13.65 5.16
C GLY A 22 25.70 -12.48 6.13
N ARG A 23 26.51 -11.44 5.92
CA ARG A 23 26.28 -10.17 6.60
C ARG A 23 24.90 -9.73 6.14
N ALA A 24 23.97 -9.57 7.08
CA ALA A 24 22.75 -8.82 6.82
C ALA A 24 23.20 -7.51 6.15
N GLN A 25 22.73 -7.28 4.93
CA GLN A 25 23.09 -6.08 4.19
C GLN A 25 22.64 -4.90 5.05
N GLU A 26 23.60 -4.10 5.50
CA GLU A 26 23.31 -2.93 6.31
C GLU A 26 22.51 -1.97 5.44
N VAL A 27 21.28 -1.65 5.87
CA VAL A 27 20.42 -0.73 5.15
C VAL A 27 21.12 0.63 5.12
N SER A 28 21.28 1.21 3.93
CA SER A 28 21.97 2.49 3.80
C SER A 28 21.18 3.61 4.49
N GLU A 29 21.90 4.61 4.98
CA GLU A 29 21.27 5.80 5.57
C GLU A 29 20.35 6.52 4.58
N ASP A 30 20.66 6.48 3.27
CA ASP A 30 19.80 7.05 2.22
C ASP A 30 18.41 6.37 2.17
N ILE A 31 18.36 5.04 2.36
CA ILE A 31 17.09 4.30 2.41
C ILE A 31 16.30 4.67 3.67
N VAL A 32 16.99 4.84 4.81
CA VAL A 32 16.36 5.31 6.05
C VAL A 32 15.77 6.70 5.84
N ASP A 33 16.52 7.62 5.25
CA ASP A 33 16.10 9.00 5.01
C ASP A 33 14.92 9.08 4.04
N ALA A 34 14.86 8.22 3.03
CA ALA A 34 13.72 8.11 2.12
C ALA A 34 12.45 7.52 2.78
N THR A 35 12.59 6.81 3.90
CA THR A 35 11.49 6.11 4.59
C THR A 35 10.89 6.91 5.75
N VAL A 36 11.67 7.82 6.33
CA VAL A 36 11.22 8.74 7.38
C VAL A 36 10.16 9.68 6.84
N GLY A 37 9.09 9.89 7.61
CA GLY A 37 7.97 10.75 7.19
C GLY A 37 6.64 10.30 7.77
N ASP A 38 5.56 10.84 7.21
CA ASP A 38 4.20 10.51 7.60
C ASP A 38 3.68 9.31 6.82
N TRP A 39 3.04 8.40 7.55
CA TRP A 39 2.50 7.16 7.03
C TRP A 39 1.11 6.88 7.58
N LEU A 40 0.33 6.13 6.83
CA LEU A 40 -0.97 5.64 7.25
C LEU A 40 -1.00 4.12 7.22
N ILE A 41 -1.42 3.52 8.32
CA ILE A 41 -1.80 2.11 8.39
C ILE A 41 -3.31 1.99 8.20
N VAL A 42 -3.77 1.25 7.19
CA VAL A 42 -5.20 1.00 6.95
C VAL A 42 -5.50 -0.48 6.75
N SER A 43 -6.70 -0.91 7.13
CA SER A 43 -7.22 -2.20 6.72
C SER A 43 -7.99 -2.10 5.41
N GLU A 44 -7.92 -3.14 4.59
CA GLU A 44 -8.69 -3.27 3.34
C GLU A 44 -10.20 -3.06 3.53
N ASP A 45 -10.74 -3.54 4.66
CA ASP A 45 -12.16 -3.41 5.00
C ASP A 45 -12.56 -2.03 5.54
N GLY A 46 -11.62 -1.09 5.61
CA GLY A 46 -11.84 0.28 6.08
C GLY A 46 -12.11 0.42 7.58
N SER A 47 -12.03 -0.67 8.36
CA SER A 47 -12.24 -0.66 9.82
C SER A 47 -11.13 0.04 10.60
N LEU A 48 -9.97 0.26 9.97
CA LEU A 48 -8.76 0.75 10.59
C LEU A 48 -8.10 1.85 9.76
N GLY A 49 -7.67 2.90 10.47
CA GLY A 49 -6.92 4.03 9.96
C GLY A 49 -6.06 4.63 11.08
N CYS A 50 -4.74 4.58 10.92
CA CYS A 50 -3.77 4.94 11.95
C CYS A 50 -2.63 5.75 11.34
N HIS A 51 -2.54 7.03 11.69
CA HIS A 51 -1.49 7.93 11.22
C HIS A 51 -0.29 7.89 12.18
N ILE A 52 0.87 7.56 11.63
CA ILE A 52 2.13 7.52 12.36
C ILE A 52 3.21 8.29 11.60
N THR A 53 4.20 8.77 12.32
CA THR A 53 5.41 9.38 11.75
C THR A 53 6.59 8.49 12.08
N LEU A 54 7.24 7.95 11.06
CA LEU A 54 8.52 7.22 11.20
C LEU A 54 9.65 8.24 11.36
N LYS A 55 10.43 8.15 12.43
CA LYS A 55 11.55 9.06 12.71
C LYS A 55 12.90 8.37 12.54
N LYS A 56 13.95 9.14 12.30
CA LYS A 56 15.32 8.63 12.19
C LYS A 56 15.95 8.26 13.53
N ASP A 57 15.48 8.88 14.63
CA ASP A 57 16.05 8.72 15.96
C ASP A 57 16.09 7.25 16.40
N LYS A 58 17.23 6.77 16.90
CA LYS A 58 17.35 5.41 17.42
C LYS A 58 16.59 5.28 18.73
N THR A 59 15.92 4.14 18.91
CA THR A 59 15.23 3.77 20.15
C THR A 59 15.43 2.27 20.43
N ILE A 60 14.91 1.80 21.56
CA ILE A 60 14.87 0.37 21.85
C ILE A 60 14.00 -0.32 20.79
N GLY A 61 14.57 -1.27 20.06
CA GLY A 61 13.85 -2.02 19.02
C GLY A 61 13.96 -1.45 17.61
N GLY A 62 14.76 -0.40 17.38
CA GLY A 62 15.02 0.13 16.04
C GLY A 62 15.09 1.65 16.04
N ARG A 63 14.18 2.28 15.30
CA ARG A 63 14.00 3.73 15.19
C ARG A 63 12.65 4.17 15.73
N ALA A 64 12.57 5.40 16.18
CA ALA A 64 11.40 5.92 16.88
C ALA A 64 10.19 6.07 15.95
N VAL A 65 9.02 5.76 16.47
CA VAL A 65 7.73 6.13 15.88
C VAL A 65 7.14 7.24 16.74
N ALA A 66 6.55 8.25 16.12
CA ALA A 66 5.64 9.15 16.80
C ALA A 66 4.22 8.94 16.30
N GLU A 67 3.27 8.98 17.21
CA GLU A 67 1.86 9.00 16.83
C GLU A 67 1.53 10.38 16.26
N GLY A 68 0.95 10.41 15.05
CA GLY A 68 0.41 11.64 14.47
C GLY A 68 -0.99 11.93 15.03
N LYS A 69 -1.86 10.91 14.99
CA LYS A 69 -3.24 10.93 15.51
C LYS A 69 -3.45 9.61 16.25
N THR A 70 -3.97 9.64 17.47
CA THR A 70 -4.12 8.43 18.31
C THR A 70 -4.79 7.32 17.51
N CYS A 71 -4.04 6.25 17.27
CA CYS A 71 -4.54 5.11 16.52
C CYS A 71 -5.64 4.42 17.32
N GLY A 72 -6.61 3.80 16.66
CA GLY A 72 -7.62 2.99 17.34
C GLY A 72 -7.06 1.62 17.77
N ALA A 73 -7.86 0.84 18.48
CA ALA A 73 -7.59 -0.59 18.61
C ALA A 73 -7.45 -1.25 17.21
N PRO A 74 -6.56 -2.25 17.06
CA PRO A 74 -5.77 -2.92 18.09
C PRO A 74 -4.39 -2.29 18.38
N TRP A 75 -3.98 -1.21 17.68
CA TRP A 75 -2.58 -0.75 17.70
C TRP A 75 -2.29 0.51 18.52
N HIS A 76 -3.34 1.17 19.01
CA HIS A 76 -3.33 2.44 19.75
C HIS A 76 -2.11 2.76 20.62
N ASP A 77 -1.61 1.83 21.42
CA ASP A 77 -0.44 2.11 22.30
C ASP A 77 0.74 1.13 22.12
N GLN A 78 0.65 0.24 21.13
CA GLN A 78 1.62 -0.85 21.01
C GLN A 78 2.84 -0.46 20.18
N ILE A 79 2.69 0.42 19.19
CA ILE A 79 3.78 0.73 18.25
C ILE A 79 4.78 1.69 18.89
N ALA A 80 5.96 1.18 19.22
CA ALA A 80 7.03 1.95 19.86
C ALA A 80 8.24 2.21 18.96
N ALA A 81 8.47 1.32 17.99
CA ALA A 81 9.61 1.40 17.09
C ALA A 81 9.30 0.86 15.70
N TRP A 82 10.11 1.27 14.72
CA TRP A 82 10.14 0.71 13.37
C TRP A 82 11.57 0.33 12.99
N ASP A 83 11.71 -0.64 12.09
CA ASP A 83 13.00 -0.98 11.47
C ASP A 83 12.79 -1.69 10.13
N PHE A 84 13.88 -1.96 9.43
CA PHE A 84 13.87 -2.89 8.31
C PHE A 84 14.11 -4.32 8.79
N ALA A 85 13.30 -5.25 8.32
CA ALA A 85 13.50 -6.68 8.55
C ALA A 85 12.92 -7.50 7.39
N GLY A 86 13.65 -8.53 6.97
CA GLY A 86 13.26 -9.33 5.80
C GLY A 86 13.17 -8.46 4.54
N PRO A 87 12.13 -8.62 3.70
CA PRO A 87 11.95 -7.82 2.49
C PRO A 87 11.29 -6.46 2.74
N GLY A 88 11.21 -5.97 3.99
CA GLY A 88 10.52 -4.71 4.20
C GLY A 88 10.59 -4.06 5.57
N ILE A 89 9.51 -3.37 5.95
CA ILE A 89 9.41 -2.54 7.15
C ILE A 89 8.60 -3.28 8.21
N VAL A 90 9.07 -3.25 9.45
CA VAL A 90 8.38 -3.85 10.60
C VAL A 90 8.13 -2.81 11.68
N LEU A 91 6.97 -2.91 12.32
CA LEU A 91 6.62 -2.15 13.50
C LEU A 91 6.70 -3.05 14.74
N ARG A 92 7.27 -2.52 15.82
CA ARG A 92 7.59 -3.25 17.04
C ARG A 92 7.04 -2.56 18.27
N ASP A 93 6.79 -3.36 19.30
CA ASP A 93 6.43 -2.86 20.62
C ASP A 93 7.66 -2.46 21.46
N ALA A 94 7.40 -1.89 22.64
CA ALA A 94 8.44 -1.48 23.58
C ALA A 94 9.31 -2.63 24.09
N THR A 95 8.86 -3.88 23.93
CA THR A 95 9.61 -5.11 24.26
C THR A 95 10.44 -5.64 23.08
N ARG A 96 10.47 -4.92 21.95
CA ARG A 96 11.12 -5.26 20.66
C ARG A 96 10.41 -6.37 19.88
N LYS A 97 9.24 -6.81 20.35
CA LYS A 97 8.45 -7.82 19.65
C LYS A 97 7.86 -7.19 18.40
N GLU A 98 7.91 -7.93 17.30
CA GLU A 98 7.24 -7.54 16.06
C GLU A 98 5.72 -7.61 16.22
N ILE A 99 5.05 -6.50 15.89
CA ILE A 99 3.59 -6.39 15.89
C ILE A 99 3.07 -6.71 14.49
N ILE A 100 3.70 -6.13 13.47
CA ILE A 100 3.30 -6.23 12.08
C ILE A 100 4.49 -5.94 11.17
N GLY A 101 4.56 -6.65 10.04
CA GLY A 101 5.52 -6.42 8.96
C GLY A 101 4.80 -6.15 7.65
N PHE A 102 5.40 -5.28 6.85
CA PHE A 102 4.93 -4.89 5.54
C PHE A 102 6.01 -5.19 4.51
N GLY A 103 5.65 -5.93 3.46
CA GLY A 103 6.53 -6.20 2.33
C GLY A 103 6.48 -5.08 1.32
N GLU A 104 7.62 -4.80 0.70
CA GLU A 104 7.70 -3.92 -0.47
C GLU A 104 6.98 -4.57 -1.66
N ARG A 105 6.37 -3.73 -2.49
CA ARG A 105 5.69 -4.11 -3.73
C ARG A 105 6.28 -3.28 -4.87
N GLU A 106 6.43 -3.88 -6.05
CA GLU A 106 6.84 -3.13 -7.25
C GLU A 106 5.86 -2.00 -7.59
N VAL A 107 4.57 -2.24 -7.32
CA VAL A 107 3.48 -1.30 -7.54
C VAL A 107 2.49 -1.40 -6.39
N GLY A 108 2.08 -0.24 -5.87
CA GLY A 108 1.07 -0.11 -4.83
C GLY A 108 1.66 0.20 -3.45
N PRO A 109 0.79 0.33 -2.43
CA PRO A 109 1.21 0.49 -1.05
C PRO A 109 1.93 -0.78 -0.56
N TRP A 110 2.71 -0.59 0.50
CA TRP A 110 3.28 -1.69 1.26
C TRP A 110 2.14 -2.46 1.92
N VAL A 111 2.24 -3.77 2.03
CA VAL A 111 1.14 -4.60 2.51
C VAL A 111 1.66 -5.75 3.37
N THR A 112 0.86 -6.19 4.33
CA THR A 112 1.08 -7.49 4.98
C THR A 112 1.06 -8.63 3.97
N ASP A 113 1.41 -9.83 4.39
CA ASP A 113 1.21 -11.06 3.60
C ASP A 113 -0.16 -11.05 2.88
N ILE A 114 -0.15 -11.30 1.57
CA ILE A 114 -1.33 -11.25 0.70
C ILE A 114 -2.37 -12.31 1.08
N GLU A 115 -1.94 -13.39 1.74
CA GLU A 115 -2.81 -14.45 2.25
C GLU A 115 -3.53 -14.05 3.55
N ARG A 116 -3.15 -12.91 4.15
CA ARG A 116 -3.80 -12.38 5.35
C ARG A 116 -5.09 -11.65 4.99
N SER A 117 -6.16 -11.91 5.75
CA SER A 117 -7.43 -11.20 5.62
C SER A 117 -7.91 -10.64 6.99
N PRO A 118 -8.33 -9.35 7.07
CA PRO A 118 -8.17 -8.34 6.03
C PRO A 118 -6.70 -8.03 5.79
N ARG A 119 -6.35 -7.64 4.55
CA ARG A 119 -5.00 -7.12 4.28
C ARG A 119 -4.83 -5.79 4.98
N ILE A 120 -3.63 -5.55 5.52
CA ILE A 120 -3.26 -4.26 6.11
C ILE A 120 -2.24 -3.60 5.20
N TYR A 121 -2.53 -2.37 4.82
CA TYR A 121 -1.70 -1.55 3.97
C TYR A 121 -0.96 -0.49 4.79
N PHE A 122 0.25 -0.18 4.35
CA PHE A 122 1.10 0.88 4.88
C PHE A 122 1.42 1.87 3.76
N VAL A 123 0.85 3.05 3.90
CA VAL A 123 0.74 4.05 2.83
C VAL A 123 1.67 5.22 3.16
N PRO A 124 2.71 5.48 2.34
CA PRO A 124 3.56 6.64 2.52
C PRO A 124 2.84 7.92 2.10
N GLU A 125 3.14 9.03 2.78
CA GLU A 125 2.62 10.37 2.45
C GLU A 125 1.11 10.35 2.15
N PRO A 126 0.26 9.89 3.09
CA PRO A 126 -1.14 9.58 2.83
C PRO A 126 -1.98 10.79 2.41
N GLY A 127 -1.44 12.00 2.51
CA GLY A 127 -2.11 13.25 2.15
C GLY A 127 -3.37 13.44 2.99
N LYS A 128 -4.54 13.27 2.37
CA LYS A 128 -5.86 13.44 3.01
C LYS A 128 -6.56 12.11 3.32
N MET A 129 -5.88 11.00 3.07
CA MET A 129 -6.41 9.67 3.31
C MET A 129 -6.38 9.35 4.81
N ASP A 130 -7.52 8.95 5.34
CA ASP A 130 -7.65 8.52 6.75
C ASP A 130 -8.03 7.03 6.86
N ARG A 131 -8.47 6.41 5.77
CA ARG A 131 -8.96 5.02 5.71
C ARG A 131 -8.96 4.51 4.27
N ALA A 132 -8.92 3.19 4.09
CA ALA A 132 -9.12 2.57 2.78
C ALA A 132 -10.54 2.82 2.23
N ALA A 133 -10.65 2.84 0.91
CA ALA A 133 -11.95 2.82 0.24
C ALA A 133 -12.60 1.45 0.41
N THR A 134 -13.92 1.40 0.61
CA THR A 134 -14.68 0.16 0.57
C THR A 134 -15.79 0.26 -0.48
N GLU A 135 -16.24 -0.88 -1.00
CA GLU A 135 -17.36 -0.89 -1.95
C GLU A 135 -18.60 -0.22 -1.35
N LYS A 136 -18.90 -0.53 -0.09
CA LYS A 136 -20.04 0.04 0.65
C LYS A 136 -19.96 1.57 0.70
N ASP A 137 -18.76 2.11 0.88
CA ASP A 137 -18.53 3.55 0.91
C ASP A 137 -18.53 4.20 -0.48
N ALA A 138 -18.26 3.43 -1.53
CA ALA A 138 -18.26 3.92 -2.90
C ALA A 138 -19.66 3.93 -3.51
N ILE A 139 -20.50 2.93 -3.23
CA ILE A 139 -21.85 2.81 -3.80
C ILE A 139 -22.68 4.07 -3.51
N GLY A 140 -23.42 4.54 -4.53
CA GLY A 140 -24.36 5.66 -4.42
C GLY A 140 -24.18 6.74 -5.49
N LYS A 141 -24.78 7.91 -5.25
CA LYS A 141 -24.78 9.05 -6.18
C LYS A 141 -23.66 10.04 -5.86
N TRP A 142 -23.06 10.57 -6.91
CA TRP A 142 -21.86 11.40 -6.84
C TRP A 142 -21.89 12.55 -7.85
N VAL A 143 -21.14 13.58 -7.55
CA VAL A 143 -20.80 14.68 -8.44
C VAL A 143 -19.29 14.72 -8.62
N LEU A 144 -18.82 14.53 -9.85
CA LEU A 144 -17.45 14.81 -10.25
C LEU A 144 -17.31 16.31 -10.46
N THR A 145 -16.34 16.92 -9.79
CA THR A 145 -16.05 18.35 -9.84
C THR A 145 -14.60 18.60 -10.25
N ASP A 146 -14.31 19.76 -10.81
CA ASP A 146 -12.92 20.23 -10.95
C ASP A 146 -12.36 20.69 -9.59
N LYS A 147 -11.06 20.99 -9.54
CA LYS A 147 -10.39 21.52 -8.33
C LYS A 147 -11.03 22.78 -7.75
N LYS A 148 -11.78 23.57 -8.55
CA LYS A 148 -12.49 24.78 -8.11
C LYS A 148 -13.92 24.48 -7.64
N GLY A 149 -14.35 23.22 -7.66
CA GLY A 149 -15.68 22.79 -7.25
C GLY A 149 -16.75 22.93 -8.33
N LYS A 150 -16.39 23.26 -9.58
CA LYS A 150 -17.36 23.30 -10.68
C LYS A 150 -17.82 21.88 -11.00
N ALA A 151 -19.13 21.63 -10.96
CA ALA A 151 -19.71 20.35 -11.37
C ALA A 151 -19.39 20.04 -12.84
N LEU A 152 -18.83 18.86 -13.08
CA LEU A 152 -18.47 18.35 -14.39
C LEU A 152 -19.39 17.21 -14.81
N CYS A 153 -19.86 16.40 -13.87
CA CYS A 153 -20.66 15.22 -14.18
C CYS A 153 -21.36 14.68 -12.93
N HIS A 154 -22.65 14.41 -13.02
CA HIS A 154 -23.33 13.58 -12.03
C HIS A 154 -23.24 12.11 -12.45
N LEU A 155 -22.93 11.23 -11.51
CA LEU A 155 -22.80 9.80 -11.77
C LEU A 155 -23.28 8.95 -10.58
N SER A 156 -23.55 7.68 -10.84
CA SER A 156 -23.90 6.69 -9.81
C SER A 156 -22.95 5.51 -9.88
N LEU A 157 -22.40 5.11 -8.73
CA LEU A 157 -21.66 3.86 -8.56
C LEU A 157 -22.65 2.81 -8.05
N LEU A 158 -22.92 1.81 -8.89
CA LEU A 158 -23.96 0.80 -8.65
C LEU A 158 -23.42 -0.40 -7.91
N ASP A 159 -24.27 -1.10 -7.16
CA ASP A 159 -23.99 -2.40 -6.56
C ASP A 159 -24.44 -3.56 -7.47
N THR A 160 -24.10 -3.48 -8.75
CA THR A 160 -24.43 -4.50 -9.74
C THR A 160 -23.20 -4.77 -10.58
N ALA A 161 -22.93 -6.04 -10.89
CA ALA A 161 -21.82 -6.41 -11.76
C ALA A 161 -21.87 -5.67 -13.10
N SER A 162 -20.71 -5.34 -13.63
CA SER A 162 -20.54 -4.79 -14.98
C SER A 162 -20.18 -5.90 -15.97
N THR A 163 -20.08 -5.54 -17.25
CA THR A 163 -19.56 -6.44 -18.29
C THR A 163 -18.04 -6.34 -18.46
N ARG A 164 -17.34 -5.60 -17.59
CA ARG A 164 -15.91 -5.27 -17.77
C ARG A 164 -14.93 -6.22 -17.09
N GLY A 165 -15.40 -7.06 -16.18
CA GLY A 165 -14.55 -7.97 -15.41
C GLY A 165 -15.29 -8.47 -14.17
N ASP A 166 -14.73 -9.50 -13.54
CA ASP A 166 -15.39 -10.24 -12.46
C ASP A 166 -15.60 -9.40 -11.20
N ASP A 167 -14.65 -8.51 -10.87
CA ASP A 167 -14.69 -7.64 -9.69
C ASP A 167 -15.16 -6.20 -10.00
N THR A 168 -15.57 -5.93 -11.24
CA THR A 168 -16.01 -4.60 -11.66
C THR A 168 -17.52 -4.45 -11.58
N LYS A 169 -17.99 -3.39 -10.92
CA LYS A 169 -19.40 -3.01 -10.82
C LYS A 169 -19.77 -1.88 -11.78
N GLY A 170 -21.07 -1.71 -12.03
CA GLY A 170 -21.59 -0.75 -13.00
C GLY A 170 -21.44 0.70 -12.54
N LEU A 171 -21.00 1.57 -13.46
CA LEU A 171 -20.99 3.03 -13.29
C LEU A 171 -21.98 3.65 -14.27
N GLN A 172 -22.87 4.53 -13.78
CA GLN A 172 -23.81 5.26 -14.63
C GLN A 172 -23.50 6.74 -14.66
N ILE A 173 -23.18 7.26 -15.85
CA ILE A 173 -22.99 8.68 -16.11
C ILE A 173 -24.34 9.32 -16.48
N ARG A 174 -24.67 10.49 -15.93
CA ARG A 174 -25.88 11.25 -16.31
C ARG A 174 -25.65 12.08 -17.57
N GLY A 175 -26.76 12.44 -18.24
CA GLY A 175 -26.74 13.16 -19.51
C GLY A 175 -26.15 14.58 -19.46
N ASP A 176 -26.00 15.15 -18.28
CA ASP A 176 -25.48 16.50 -18.01
C ASP A 176 -23.94 16.59 -18.02
N CYS A 177 -23.24 15.47 -18.16
CA CYS A 177 -21.78 15.47 -18.04
C CYS A 177 -21.07 16.26 -19.16
N ALA A 178 -19.98 16.93 -18.77
CA ALA A 178 -19.10 17.67 -19.65
C ALA A 178 -18.49 16.75 -20.73
N ALA A 179 -18.23 17.30 -21.92
CA ALA A 179 -17.79 16.54 -23.09
C ALA A 179 -16.49 15.74 -22.85
N ASN A 180 -15.54 16.32 -22.09
CA ASN A 180 -14.29 15.66 -21.73
C ASN A 180 -14.50 14.43 -20.83
N VAL A 181 -15.53 14.43 -19.98
CA VAL A 181 -15.90 13.28 -19.14
C VAL A 181 -16.63 12.23 -19.98
N LYS A 182 -17.61 12.63 -20.79
CA LYS A 182 -18.34 11.72 -21.70
C LYS A 182 -17.42 10.96 -22.66
N LYS A 183 -16.37 11.61 -23.17
CA LYS A 183 -15.38 10.98 -24.06
C LYS A 183 -14.67 9.78 -23.40
N LYS A 184 -14.59 9.73 -22.07
CA LYS A 184 -13.96 8.64 -21.35
C LYS A 184 -14.78 7.35 -21.35
N LYS A 185 -16.09 7.45 -21.66
CA LYS A 185 -17.01 6.30 -21.73
C LYS A 185 -16.88 5.40 -20.50
N MET A 186 -16.87 6.00 -19.31
CA MET A 186 -16.79 5.25 -18.05
C MET A 186 -18.14 4.62 -17.76
N ASP A 187 -18.09 3.34 -17.42
CA ASP A 187 -19.24 2.44 -17.27
C ASP A 187 -18.92 1.30 -16.29
N GLY A 188 -17.68 1.23 -15.78
CA GLY A 188 -17.28 0.33 -14.69
C GLY A 188 -16.57 1.05 -13.55
N TRP A 189 -16.65 0.48 -12.35
CA TRP A 189 -15.83 0.87 -11.21
C TRP A 189 -15.49 -0.34 -10.33
N GLN A 190 -14.39 -0.25 -9.60
CA GLN A 190 -14.01 -1.22 -8.57
C GLN A 190 -13.21 -0.54 -7.46
N ILE A 191 -13.06 -1.21 -6.32
CA ILE A 191 -11.99 -0.88 -5.38
C ILE A 191 -10.79 -1.75 -5.75
N ASP A 192 -9.68 -1.10 -6.05
CA ASP A 192 -8.40 -1.77 -6.29
C ASP A 192 -7.46 -1.42 -5.14
N GLU A 193 -7.14 -2.43 -4.33
CA GLU A 193 -6.45 -2.32 -3.05
C GLU A 193 -7.12 -1.34 -2.09
N ILE A 194 -6.70 -0.07 -2.11
CA ILE A 194 -7.18 0.99 -1.22
C ILE A 194 -7.77 2.18 -1.98
N LYS A 195 -7.80 2.12 -3.32
CA LYS A 195 -8.24 3.20 -4.21
C LYS A 195 -9.53 2.84 -4.92
N LEU A 196 -10.33 3.85 -5.24
CA LEU A 196 -11.44 3.71 -6.18
C LEU A 196 -10.88 3.80 -7.59
N VAL A 197 -11.23 2.86 -8.46
CA VAL A 197 -10.83 2.87 -9.87
C VAL A 197 -12.06 2.96 -10.75
N PHE A 198 -12.09 3.95 -11.64
CA PHE A 198 -13.06 4.03 -12.73
C PHE A 198 -12.49 3.41 -13.99
N ILE A 199 -13.32 2.62 -14.66
CA ILE A 199 -12.96 1.91 -15.89
C ILE A 199 -13.87 2.43 -17.01
N GLY A 200 -13.27 2.72 -18.17
CA GLY A 200 -14.00 3.22 -19.33
C GLY A 200 -13.25 3.03 -20.65
N GLY A 201 -13.96 3.09 -21.77
CA GLY A 201 -13.37 2.85 -23.09
C GLY A 201 -12.68 1.48 -23.19
N GLU A 202 -11.67 1.33 -24.04
CA GLU A 202 -10.88 0.09 -24.12
C GLU A 202 -9.73 0.08 -23.10
N ASP A 203 -9.05 1.22 -22.90
CA ASP A 203 -7.82 1.29 -22.09
C ASP A 203 -7.84 2.35 -20.96
N TYR A 204 -8.99 2.92 -20.59
CA TYR A 204 -8.99 3.94 -19.53
C TYR A 204 -9.27 3.35 -18.16
N ALA A 205 -8.29 3.48 -17.27
CA ALA A 205 -8.43 3.35 -15.83
C ALA A 205 -8.08 4.69 -15.16
N TYR A 206 -8.90 5.12 -14.19
CA TYR A 206 -8.65 6.32 -13.38
C TYR A 206 -8.74 5.98 -11.91
N SER A 207 -7.63 6.13 -11.20
CA SER A 207 -7.58 5.90 -9.76
C SER A 207 -7.92 7.20 -9.00
N LEU A 208 -8.67 7.04 -7.93
CA LEU A 208 -9.02 8.10 -6.99
C LEU A 208 -8.69 7.65 -5.56
N ILE A 209 -8.00 8.52 -4.85
CA ILE A 209 -7.63 8.38 -3.45
C ILE A 209 -8.85 8.71 -2.59
N PRO A 210 -9.21 7.86 -1.61
CA PRO A 210 -10.26 8.18 -0.65
C PRO A 210 -9.85 9.35 0.24
N THR A 211 -10.83 10.19 0.54
CA THR A 211 -10.73 11.32 1.46
C THR A 211 -11.85 11.21 2.50
N VAL A 212 -11.87 12.09 3.49
CA VAL A 212 -12.89 12.06 4.56
C VAL A 212 -14.32 12.12 4.01
N ASP A 213 -14.57 12.86 2.93
CA ASP A 213 -15.91 13.12 2.40
C ASP A 213 -16.13 12.70 0.93
N GLY A 214 -15.19 11.97 0.34
CA GLY A 214 -15.28 11.52 -1.04
C GLY A 214 -13.97 10.99 -1.58
N PHE A 215 -13.67 11.29 -2.85
CA PHE A 215 -12.46 10.84 -3.52
C PHE A 215 -11.81 11.95 -4.33
N VAL A 216 -10.50 11.83 -4.56
CA VAL A 216 -9.73 12.80 -5.36
C VAL A 216 -8.75 12.09 -6.28
N THR A 217 -8.48 12.62 -7.46
CA THR A 217 -7.42 12.07 -8.33
C THR A 217 -6.03 12.35 -7.74
N ASP A 218 -5.04 11.51 -8.04
CA ASP A 218 -3.68 11.63 -7.51
C ASP A 218 -3.04 13.03 -7.75
N ASP A 219 -3.46 13.72 -8.83
CA ASP A 219 -3.01 15.07 -9.21
C ASP A 219 -3.90 16.22 -8.69
N ASP A 220 -4.85 15.91 -7.81
CA ASP A 220 -5.81 16.86 -7.22
C ASP A 220 -6.68 17.62 -8.24
N ARG A 221 -6.71 17.20 -9.52
CA ARG A 221 -7.46 17.91 -10.57
C ARG A 221 -8.97 17.70 -10.47
N TYR A 222 -9.40 16.52 -10.06
CA TYR A 222 -10.82 16.17 -9.97
C TYR A 222 -11.17 15.61 -8.60
N GLN A 223 -12.36 15.99 -8.13
CA GLN A 223 -12.91 15.52 -6.85
C GLN A 223 -14.28 14.89 -7.08
N LEU A 224 -14.50 13.73 -6.47
CA LEU A 224 -15.78 13.04 -6.43
C LEU A 224 -16.41 13.27 -5.06
N LYS A 225 -17.57 13.94 -5.03
CA LYS A 225 -18.31 14.27 -3.80
C LYS A 225 -19.69 13.67 -3.82
N ARG A 226 -20.24 13.34 -2.66
CA ARG A 226 -21.61 12.83 -2.55
C ARG A 226 -22.59 13.85 -3.16
N ASP A 227 -23.50 13.35 -4.01
CA ASP A 227 -24.61 14.14 -4.54
C ASP A 227 -25.67 14.25 -3.44
N LYS A 228 -25.72 15.40 -2.78
CA LYS A 228 -26.59 15.67 -1.63
C LYS A 228 -28.00 16.06 -2.07
#